data_AF-A0A848Y785-F1
#
_entry.id   AF-A0A848Y785-F1
#
_cell.length_a   1.000
_cell.length_b   1.000
_cell.length_c   1.000
_cell.angle_alpha   90.00
_cell.angle_beta   90.00
_cell.angle_gamma   90.00
#
_symmetry.space_group_name_H-M   'P 1'
#
loop_
_entity.id
_entity.type
_entity.pdbx_description
1 polymer ?
#
loop_
_entity_poly.entity_id
_entity_poly.type
_entity_poly.pdbx_seq_one_letter_code
_entity_poly.pdbx_strand_id
1 'polypeptide(L)'
;MSWLDRQLARAWTDALRRAGSEGEADLRSSQSAWLAARQGCGSDAGCLRKHYVSRLLQLTADSTEFASLSGSFAYQVGANHFGTLSLVHHEDDTMAGNIETASGPSAHLCAIHFEGAQRIGTHYLWTGPRTEADSQGRQCRVLLQPLPGGDVRVDSLNCSQYCGARGRLDALYKKN
;
A
#
# COMPACT_ATOMS: atom_id res chain seq x y z
N MET A 1 1.98 -10.84 -4.36
CA MET A 1 2.49 -11.45 -3.11
C MET A 1 3.83 -10.88 -2.69
N SER A 2 4.86 -10.89 -3.54
CA SER A 2 6.22 -10.40 -3.19
C SER A 2 6.30 -9.01 -2.56
N TRP A 3 5.45 -8.06 -2.95
CA TRP A 3 5.41 -6.73 -2.31
C TRP A 3 4.95 -6.79 -0.84
N LEU A 4 3.89 -7.56 -0.54
CA LEU A 4 3.39 -7.72 0.84
C LEU A 4 4.43 -8.41 1.73
N ASP A 5 5.19 -9.37 1.20
CA ASP A 5 6.30 -10.01 1.91
C ASP A 5 7.39 -9.00 2.31
N ARG A 6 7.79 -8.13 1.38
CA ARG A 6 8.79 -7.08 1.67
C ARG A 6 8.28 -6.08 2.71
N GLN A 7 7.02 -5.62 2.57
CA GLN A 7 6.44 -4.70 3.54
C GLN A 7 6.33 -5.35 4.92
N LEU A 8 5.98 -6.63 4.99
CA LEU A 8 5.88 -7.35 6.26
C LEU A 8 7.24 -7.51 6.93
N ALA A 9 8.28 -7.87 6.17
CA ALA A 9 9.64 -7.99 6.69
C ALA A 9 10.17 -6.66 7.25
N ARG A 10 9.86 -5.55 6.58
CA ARG A 10 10.18 -4.21 7.05
C ARG A 10 9.42 -3.86 8.33
N ALA A 11 8.09 -3.97 8.32
CA ALA A 11 7.25 -3.69 9.48
C ALA A 11 7.61 -4.56 10.70
N TRP A 12 8.01 -5.80 10.47
CA TRP A 12 8.53 -6.70 11.51
C TRP A 12 9.82 -6.18 12.15
N THR A 13 10.76 -5.71 11.34
CA THR A 13 12.02 -5.13 11.81
C THR A 13 11.77 -3.87 12.64
N ASP A 14 10.84 -3.03 12.18
CA ASP A 14 10.44 -1.82 12.90
C ASP A 14 9.74 -2.16 14.23
N ALA A 15 8.82 -3.13 14.22
CA ALA A 15 8.14 -3.59 15.42
C ALA A 15 9.10 -4.19 16.46
N LEU A 16 10.10 -4.97 16.04
CA LEU A 16 11.15 -5.46 16.95
C LEU A 16 11.95 -4.33 17.59
N ARG A 17 12.29 -3.30 16.80
CA ARG A 17 13.00 -2.12 17.29
C ARG A 17 12.20 -1.38 18.36
N ARG A 18 10.88 -1.19 18.15
CA ARG A 18 9.99 -0.55 19.16
C ARG A 18 9.81 -1.38 20.40
N ALA A 19 9.61 -2.69 20.25
CA ALA A 19 9.36 -3.59 21.36
C ALA A 19 10.54 -3.68 22.32
N GLY A 20 11.77 -3.51 21.81
CA GLY A 20 12.99 -3.68 22.60
C GLY A 20 13.10 -5.08 23.21
N SER A 21 14.00 -5.25 24.18
CA SER A 21 14.22 -6.56 24.81
C SER A 21 13.02 -7.07 25.60
N GLU A 22 12.21 -6.16 26.16
CA GLU A 22 11.06 -6.53 27.00
C GLU A 22 9.89 -7.08 26.17
N GLY A 23 9.62 -6.52 24.99
CA GLY A 23 8.51 -6.94 24.12
C GLY A 23 8.88 -7.95 23.03
N GLU A 24 10.18 -8.23 22.80
CA GLU A 24 10.62 -9.09 21.69
C GLU A 24 10.06 -10.52 21.79
N ALA A 25 10.03 -11.12 22.98
CA ALA A 25 9.54 -12.48 23.17
C ALA A 25 8.05 -12.61 22.79
N ASP A 26 7.23 -11.67 23.25
CA ASP A 26 5.80 -11.61 22.94
C ASP A 26 5.56 -11.37 21.45
N LEU A 27 6.34 -10.47 20.84
CA LEU A 27 6.23 -10.17 19.42
C LEU A 27 6.59 -11.38 18.55
N ARG A 28 7.63 -12.15 18.92
CA ARG A 28 8.02 -13.42 18.26
C ARG A 28 6.96 -14.50 18.44
N SER A 29 6.42 -14.65 19.65
CA SER A 29 5.32 -15.58 19.91
C SER A 29 4.10 -15.25 19.03
N SER A 30 3.71 -13.98 18.98
CA SER A 30 2.63 -13.48 18.12
C SER A 30 2.89 -13.74 16.63
N GLN A 31 4.13 -13.57 16.17
CA GLN A 31 4.52 -13.84 14.78
C GLN A 31 4.42 -15.32 14.42
N SER A 32 4.88 -16.21 15.29
CA SER A 32 4.74 -17.66 15.10
C SER A 32 3.28 -18.09 15.05
N ALA A 33 2.43 -17.54 15.94
CA ALA A 33 1.00 -17.80 15.91
C ALA A 33 0.34 -17.32 14.60
N TRP A 34 0.70 -16.13 14.13
CA TRP A 34 0.23 -15.62 12.83
C TRP A 34 0.68 -16.51 11.66
N LEU A 35 1.93 -16.98 11.65
CA LEU A 35 2.45 -17.86 10.60
C LEU A 35 1.67 -19.18 10.53
N ALA A 36 1.37 -19.79 11.68
CA ALA A 36 0.54 -20.99 11.76
C ALA A 36 -0.88 -20.74 11.22
N ALA A 37 -1.49 -19.61 11.57
CA ALA A 37 -2.80 -19.24 11.03
C ALA A 37 -2.77 -19.02 9.51
N ARG A 38 -1.74 -18.32 8.99
CA ARG A 38 -1.55 -18.08 7.55
C ARG A 38 -1.37 -19.40 6.77
N GLN A 39 -0.70 -20.39 7.34
CA GLN A 39 -0.53 -21.70 6.70
C GLN A 39 -1.88 -22.38 6.40
N GLY A 40 -2.91 -22.12 7.21
CA GLY A 40 -4.27 -22.59 6.96
C GLY A 40 -4.89 -22.10 5.63
N CYS A 41 -4.37 -21.02 5.04
CA CYS A 41 -4.84 -20.54 3.73
C CYS A 41 -4.40 -21.43 2.55
N GLY A 42 -3.36 -22.26 2.70
CA GLY A 42 -2.76 -22.97 1.56
C GLY A 42 -2.38 -22.00 0.43
N SER A 43 -2.96 -22.20 -0.76
CA SER A 43 -2.76 -21.37 -1.95
C SER A 43 -3.87 -20.34 -2.21
N ASP A 44 -4.84 -20.18 -1.30
CA ASP A 44 -5.90 -19.18 -1.45
C ASP A 44 -5.32 -17.76 -1.35
N ALA A 45 -5.22 -17.08 -2.50
CA ALA A 45 -4.66 -15.74 -2.61
C ALA A 45 -5.46 -14.68 -1.82
N GLY A 46 -6.79 -14.82 -1.74
CA GLY A 46 -7.65 -13.91 -0.99
C GLY A 46 -7.45 -14.06 0.52
N CYS A 47 -7.39 -15.30 0.99
CA CYS A 47 -7.05 -15.62 2.38
C CYS A 47 -5.66 -15.11 2.74
N LEU A 48 -4.64 -15.42 1.94
CA LEU A 48 -3.28 -14.94 2.15
C LEU A 48 -3.25 -13.41 2.24
N ARG A 49 -3.81 -12.69 1.25
CA ARG A 49 -3.87 -11.23 1.25
C ARG A 49 -4.47 -10.68 2.55
N LYS A 50 -5.59 -11.25 3.03
CA LYS A 50 -6.21 -10.84 4.30
C LYS A 50 -5.25 -11.02 5.49
N HIS A 51 -4.55 -12.15 5.58
CA HIS A 51 -3.57 -12.41 6.65
C HIS A 51 -2.39 -11.43 6.61
N TYR A 52 -1.85 -11.12 5.43
CA TYR A 52 -0.77 -10.14 5.29
C TYR A 52 -1.21 -8.73 5.68
N VAL A 53 -2.34 -8.26 5.14
CA VAL A 53 -2.86 -6.92 5.45
C VAL A 53 -3.17 -6.80 6.94
N SER A 54 -3.84 -7.79 7.53
CA SER A 54 -4.13 -7.78 8.97
C SER A 54 -2.86 -7.73 9.82
N ARG A 55 -1.81 -8.45 9.43
CA ARG A 55 -0.56 -8.45 10.19
C ARG A 55 0.23 -7.16 10.02
N LEU A 56 0.26 -6.61 8.81
CA LEU A 56 0.84 -5.29 8.56
C LEU A 56 0.19 -4.24 9.45
N LEU A 57 -1.15 -4.20 9.51
CA LEU A 57 -1.87 -3.28 10.40
C LEU A 57 -1.50 -3.47 11.87
N GLN A 58 -1.41 -4.72 12.35
CA GLN A 58 -0.98 -4.99 13.73
C GLN A 58 0.45 -4.49 14.01
N LEU A 59 1.37 -4.67 13.05
CA LEU A 59 2.76 -4.27 13.18
C LEU A 59 2.99 -2.77 12.97
N THR A 60 2.00 -2.01 12.48
CA THR A 60 2.12 -0.55 12.24
C THR A 60 1.15 0.29 13.09
N ALA A 61 0.35 -0.33 13.97
CA ALA A 61 -0.73 0.32 14.72
C ALA A 61 -0.28 1.37 15.76
N ASP A 62 1.01 1.47 16.09
CA ASP A 62 1.50 2.28 17.23
C ASP A 62 1.47 3.80 17.01
N SER A 63 1.06 4.29 15.83
CA SER A 63 0.91 5.73 15.56
C SER A 63 -0.56 6.09 15.32
N THR A 64 -1.25 6.60 16.32
CA THR A 64 -2.69 6.94 16.26
C THR A 64 -3.06 7.93 15.14
N GLU A 65 -2.10 8.75 14.67
CA GLU A 65 -2.27 9.65 13.52
C GLU A 65 -2.21 8.89 12.18
N PHE A 66 -1.40 7.85 12.06
CA PHE A 66 -1.08 7.17 10.78
C PHE A 66 -1.58 5.71 10.66
N ALA A 67 -2.05 5.11 11.76
CA ALA A 67 -2.81 3.86 11.74
C ALA A 67 -4.08 3.99 10.87
N SER A 68 -4.56 5.23 10.68
CA SER A 68 -5.64 5.53 9.74
C SER A 68 -5.19 5.39 8.27
N LEU A 69 -3.91 5.62 7.96
CA LEU A 69 -3.35 5.67 6.61
C LEU A 69 -2.87 4.32 6.10
N SER A 70 -2.47 3.41 7.00
CA SER A 70 -2.25 2.02 6.62
C SER A 70 -3.61 1.32 6.48
N GLY A 71 -3.82 0.59 5.39
CA GLY A 71 -5.12 -0.02 5.14
C GLY A 71 -5.35 -0.49 3.72
N SER A 72 -6.54 -1.05 3.51
CA SER A 72 -7.08 -1.34 2.18
C SER A 72 -8.21 -0.37 1.88
N PHE A 73 -8.19 0.16 0.67
CA PHE A 73 -9.13 1.14 0.18
C PHE A 73 -9.63 0.71 -1.19
N ALA A 74 -10.82 1.13 -1.57
CA ALA A 74 -11.39 0.85 -2.88
C ALA A 74 -12.17 2.04 -3.41
N TYR A 75 -12.30 2.11 -4.73
CA TYR A 75 -13.29 2.98 -5.36
C TYR A 75 -14.04 2.18 -6.43
N GLN A 76 -15.26 2.64 -6.70
CA GLN A 76 -16.03 2.18 -7.85
C GLN A 76 -16.83 3.36 -8.42
N VAL A 77 -16.71 3.57 -9.73
CA VAL A 77 -17.45 4.59 -10.49
C VAL A 77 -18.12 3.90 -11.67
N GLY A 78 -19.44 3.72 -11.57
CA GLY A 78 -20.19 2.93 -12.55
C GLY A 78 -19.79 1.44 -12.56
N ALA A 79 -20.11 0.75 -13.66
CA ALA A 79 -19.86 -0.69 -13.78
C ALA A 79 -18.42 -1.04 -14.15
N ASN A 80 -17.67 -0.11 -14.76
CA ASN A 80 -16.43 -0.43 -15.49
C ASN A 80 -15.21 0.36 -15.00
N HIS A 81 -15.33 1.07 -13.88
CA HIS A 81 -14.19 1.76 -13.26
C HIS A 81 -14.13 1.41 -11.79
N PHE A 82 -13.09 0.70 -11.41
CA PHE A 82 -12.86 0.32 -10.02
C PHE A 82 -11.37 0.23 -9.76
N GLY A 83 -11.00 0.30 -8.49
CA GLY A 83 -9.63 0.07 -8.10
C GLY A 83 -9.50 -0.22 -6.62
N THR A 84 -8.37 -0.83 -6.27
CA THR A 84 -7.97 -1.05 -4.89
C THR A 84 -6.64 -0.35 -4.63
N LEU A 85 -6.49 0.13 -3.41
CA LEU A 85 -5.28 0.72 -2.89
C LEU A 85 -4.94 -0.01 -1.58
N SER A 86 -3.69 -0.36 -1.40
CA SER A 86 -3.17 -0.85 -0.13
C SER A 86 -2.00 0.02 0.27
N LEU A 87 -2.04 0.58 1.48
CA LEU A 87 -0.99 1.47 1.99
C LEU A 87 -0.37 0.89 3.26
N VAL A 88 0.93 1.10 3.41
CA VAL A 88 1.71 0.80 4.61
C VAL A 88 2.57 2.03 4.93
N HIS A 89 2.31 2.64 6.07
CA HIS A 89 3.16 3.70 6.64
C HIS A 89 4.26 3.07 7.51
N HIS A 90 5.47 3.60 7.40
CA HIS A 90 6.66 3.12 8.10
C HIS A 90 7.18 4.18 9.08
N GLU A 91 7.99 3.76 10.05
CA GLU A 91 8.47 4.65 11.13
C GLU A 91 9.33 5.82 10.67
N ASP A 92 10.03 5.65 9.55
CA ASP A 92 10.86 6.69 8.94
C ASP A 92 10.03 7.74 8.19
N ASP A 93 8.72 7.78 8.46
CA ASP A 93 7.72 8.63 7.82
C ASP A 93 7.66 8.46 6.29
N THR A 94 8.03 7.27 5.81
CA THR A 94 7.81 6.88 4.41
C THR A 94 6.56 6.04 4.26
N MET A 95 5.99 6.07 3.06
CA MET A 95 4.82 5.26 2.71
C MET A 95 5.13 4.34 1.54
N ALA A 96 4.68 3.10 1.66
CA ALA A 96 4.62 2.14 0.56
C ALA A 96 3.17 1.96 0.14
N GLY A 97 2.95 1.66 -1.13
CA GLY A 97 1.61 1.40 -1.64
C GLY A 97 1.56 0.41 -2.79
N ASN A 98 0.40 -0.19 -2.95
CA ASN A 98 0.01 -1.01 -4.09
C ASN A 98 -1.34 -0.50 -4.61
N ILE A 99 -1.37 -0.03 -5.85
CA ILE A 99 -2.57 0.44 -6.52
C ILE A 99 -2.85 -0.48 -7.70
N GLU A 100 -4.08 -0.98 -7.78
CA GLU A 100 -4.59 -1.79 -8.89
C GLU A 100 -5.91 -1.17 -9.35
N THR A 101 -5.99 -0.75 -10.60
CA THR A 101 -7.21 -0.17 -11.18
C THR A 101 -7.61 -0.86 -12.47
N ALA A 102 -8.90 -0.84 -12.76
CA ALA A 102 -9.48 -1.20 -14.04
C ALA A 102 -10.31 -0.02 -14.55
N SER A 103 -10.17 0.30 -15.84
CA SER A 103 -10.89 1.42 -16.46
C SER A 103 -11.47 1.08 -17.82
N GLY A 104 -12.74 1.44 -17.99
CA GLY A 104 -13.47 1.38 -19.25
C GLY A 104 -14.03 -0.02 -19.57
N PRO A 105 -14.87 -0.13 -20.60
CA PRO A 105 -15.56 -1.37 -20.95
C PRO A 105 -14.61 -2.51 -21.36
N SER A 106 -13.39 -2.18 -21.78
CA SER A 106 -12.32 -3.12 -22.11
C SER A 106 -11.40 -3.45 -20.92
N ALA A 107 -11.74 -3.00 -19.71
CA ALA A 107 -11.00 -3.25 -18.47
C ALA A 107 -9.49 -2.98 -18.60
N HIS A 108 -9.11 -1.78 -19.03
CA HIS A 108 -7.70 -1.40 -19.04
C HIS A 108 -7.16 -1.44 -17.62
N LEU A 109 -6.27 -2.40 -17.35
CA LEU A 109 -5.67 -2.59 -16.04
C LEU A 109 -4.47 -1.67 -15.87
N CYS A 110 -4.38 -1.03 -14.71
CA CYS A 110 -3.14 -0.42 -14.25
C CYS A 110 -2.77 -1.02 -12.90
N ALA A 111 -1.49 -1.37 -12.73
CA ALA A 111 -0.96 -1.82 -11.45
C ALA A 111 0.37 -1.12 -11.19
N ILE A 112 0.49 -0.50 -10.01
CA ILE A 112 1.74 0.09 -9.55
C ILE A 112 1.97 -0.27 -8.09
N HIS A 113 3.19 -0.68 -7.78
CA HIS A 113 3.66 -0.83 -6.43
C HIS A 113 4.82 0.13 -6.22
N PHE A 114 4.86 0.77 -5.07
CA PHE A 114 5.87 1.73 -4.73
C PHE A 114 6.28 1.62 -3.27
N GLU A 115 7.49 2.08 -3.01
CA GLU A 115 8.13 2.11 -1.71
C GLU A 115 8.80 3.48 -1.55
N GLY A 116 8.91 3.98 -0.32
CA GLY A 116 9.65 5.20 -0.03
C GLY A 116 8.98 6.51 -0.46
N ALA A 117 7.64 6.54 -0.61
CA ALA A 117 6.92 7.80 -0.82
C ALA A 117 7.19 8.75 0.37
N GLN A 118 7.62 9.96 0.07
CA GLN A 118 8.09 10.93 1.07
C GLN A 118 6.96 11.87 1.51
N ARG A 119 6.91 12.21 2.78
CA ARG A 119 5.94 13.19 3.29
C ARG A 119 6.25 14.60 2.79
N ILE A 120 5.23 15.29 2.29
CA ILE A 120 5.26 16.69 1.88
C ILE A 120 4.06 17.44 2.47
N GLY A 121 4.26 18.05 3.63
CA GLY A 121 3.17 18.59 4.44
C GLY A 121 2.29 17.45 4.97
N THR A 122 1.01 17.43 4.61
CA THR A 122 0.05 16.39 5.00
C THR A 122 -0.12 15.28 3.95
N HIS A 123 0.65 15.33 2.87
CA HIS A 123 0.55 14.40 1.74
C HIS A 123 1.79 13.52 1.64
N TYR A 124 1.71 12.44 0.85
CA TYR A 124 2.86 11.62 0.48
C TYR A 124 3.08 11.66 -1.02
N LEU A 125 4.31 11.92 -1.44
CA LEU A 125 4.70 11.94 -2.84
C LEU A 125 5.67 10.80 -3.11
N TRP A 126 5.27 9.92 -4.03
CA TRP A 126 6.18 8.98 -4.66
C TRP A 126 6.61 9.49 -6.03
N THR A 127 7.88 9.27 -6.37
CA THR A 127 8.43 9.51 -7.71
C THR A 127 9.07 8.21 -8.20
N GLY A 128 8.63 7.71 -9.34
CA GLY A 128 9.12 6.48 -9.95
C GLY A 128 10.60 6.54 -10.30
N PRO A 129 11.29 5.41 -10.50
CA PRO A 129 12.71 5.38 -10.76
C PRO A 129 13.06 6.07 -12.09
N ARG A 130 14.26 6.65 -12.18
CA ARG A 130 14.72 7.35 -13.40
C ARG A 130 14.79 6.43 -14.61
N THR A 131 14.99 5.13 -14.40
CA THR A 131 15.01 4.10 -15.43
C THR A 131 13.65 3.88 -16.10
N GLU A 132 12.56 4.36 -15.48
CA GLU A 132 11.18 4.24 -15.98
C GLU A 132 10.62 5.60 -16.40
N ALA A 133 11.49 6.61 -16.58
CA ALA A 133 11.09 7.89 -17.13
C ALA A 133 10.61 7.75 -18.58
N ASP A 134 9.71 8.63 -19.01
CA ASP A 134 9.28 8.68 -20.41
C ASP A 134 10.37 9.20 -21.37
N SER A 135 10.06 9.28 -22.66
CA SER A 135 10.99 9.78 -23.69
C SER A 135 11.43 11.23 -23.49
N GLN A 136 10.77 11.97 -22.60
CA GLN A 136 11.12 13.35 -22.21
C GLN A 136 11.85 13.39 -20.86
N GLY A 137 12.21 12.24 -20.28
CA GLY A 137 12.88 12.14 -18.98
C GLY A 137 11.96 12.40 -17.79
N ARG A 138 10.64 12.40 -17.98
CA ARG A 138 9.67 12.64 -16.89
C ARG A 138 9.34 11.33 -16.17
N GLN A 139 9.50 11.33 -14.86
CA GLN A 139 9.15 10.19 -13.99
C GLN A 139 7.66 10.22 -13.63
N CYS A 140 7.05 9.05 -13.46
CA CYS A 140 5.73 8.95 -12.85
C CYS A 140 5.77 9.51 -11.43
N ARG A 141 4.75 10.27 -11.07
CA ARG A 141 4.56 10.82 -9.73
C ARG A 141 3.18 10.44 -9.22
N VAL A 142 3.12 9.96 -7.99
CA VAL A 142 1.87 9.61 -7.32
C VAL A 142 1.78 10.42 -6.04
N LEU A 143 0.77 11.27 -5.96
CA LEU A 143 0.44 12.04 -4.77
C LEU A 143 -0.68 11.33 -4.03
N LEU A 144 -0.42 10.98 -2.77
CA LEU A 144 -1.39 10.41 -1.85
C LEU A 144 -1.82 11.51 -0.90
N GLN A 145 -3.11 11.79 -0.87
CA GLN A 145 -3.71 12.80 -0.02
C GLN A 145 -4.67 12.15 0.96
N PRO A 146 -4.19 11.81 2.17
CA PRO A 146 -5.07 11.45 3.27
C PRO A 146 -6.13 12.52 3.52
N LEU A 147 -7.38 12.10 3.72
CA LEU A 147 -8.50 12.99 4.02
C LEU A 147 -9.04 12.72 5.43
N PRO A 148 -9.70 13.72 6.06
CA PRO A 148 -10.48 13.50 7.26
C PRO A 148 -11.49 12.36 7.05
N GLY A 149 -11.57 11.42 8.00
CA GLY A 149 -12.41 10.21 7.87
C GLY A 149 -11.67 8.98 7.35
N GLY A 150 -10.39 9.12 6.98
CA GLY A 150 -9.53 7.99 6.62
C GLY A 150 -9.61 7.58 5.16
N ASP A 151 -10.29 8.33 4.29
CA ASP A 151 -10.20 8.14 2.84
C ASP A 151 -8.87 8.66 2.29
N VAL A 152 -8.52 8.23 1.07
CA VAL A 152 -7.31 8.69 0.38
C VAL A 152 -7.65 9.15 -1.02
N ARG A 153 -7.37 10.42 -1.33
CA ARG A 153 -7.35 10.92 -2.70
C ARG A 153 -5.99 10.60 -3.32
N VAL A 154 -6.01 9.98 -4.49
CA VAL A 154 -4.79 9.72 -5.29
C VAL A 154 -4.84 10.59 -6.52
N ASP A 155 -3.75 11.28 -6.81
CA ASP A 155 -3.52 11.97 -8.08
C ASP A 155 -2.20 11.51 -8.68
N SER A 156 -2.14 11.40 -10.01
CA SER A 156 -0.98 10.88 -10.73
C SER A 156 -0.54 11.77 -11.89
N LEU A 157 0.76 11.78 -12.17
CA LEU A 157 1.36 12.55 -13.25
C LEU A 157 2.43 11.72 -13.97
N ASN A 158 2.39 11.68 -15.31
CA ASN A 158 3.34 10.96 -16.17
C ASN A 158 3.41 9.44 -15.91
N CYS A 159 2.30 8.79 -15.53
CA CYS A 159 2.25 7.37 -15.20
C CYS A 159 1.80 6.46 -16.35
N SER A 160 1.84 6.94 -17.60
CA SER A 160 1.46 6.18 -18.79
C SER A 160 2.33 4.95 -19.03
N GLN A 161 3.58 4.95 -18.56
CA GLN A 161 4.47 3.78 -18.58
C GLN A 161 3.90 2.59 -17.78
N TYR A 162 3.19 2.87 -16.67
CA TYR A 162 2.59 1.84 -15.81
C TYR A 162 1.15 1.50 -16.22
N CYS A 163 0.40 2.50 -16.66
CA CYS A 163 -1.04 2.39 -16.89
C CYS A 163 -1.45 2.30 -18.37
N GLY A 164 -0.50 2.42 -19.29
CA GLY A 164 -0.78 2.64 -20.71
C GLY A 164 -1.54 3.95 -20.96
N ALA A 165 -2.10 4.09 -22.17
CA ALA A 165 -2.76 5.33 -22.59
C ALA A 165 -4.13 5.59 -21.92
N ARG A 166 -4.73 4.58 -21.27
CA ARG A 166 -6.13 4.62 -20.79
C ARG A 166 -6.31 4.24 -19.33
N GLY A 167 -5.31 3.64 -18.67
CA GLY A 167 -5.36 3.40 -17.24
C GLY A 167 -5.23 4.70 -16.46
N ARG A 168 -5.90 4.77 -15.31
CA ARG A 168 -5.86 5.92 -14.40
C ARG A 168 -5.68 5.41 -12.98
N LEU A 169 -4.87 6.11 -12.20
CA LEU A 169 -4.74 5.87 -10.76
C LEU A 169 -5.64 6.82 -9.96
N ASP A 170 -6.00 7.94 -10.59
CA ASP A 170 -6.65 9.09 -10.00
C ASP A 170 -8.08 8.78 -9.56
N ALA A 171 -8.30 8.73 -8.26
CA ALA A 171 -9.61 8.50 -7.67
C ALA A 171 -9.63 8.87 -6.18
N LEU A 172 -10.84 8.95 -5.63
CA LEU A 172 -11.04 8.94 -4.18
C LEU A 172 -11.22 7.48 -3.74
N TYR A 173 -10.25 6.94 -3.02
CA TYR A 173 -10.29 5.60 -2.47
C TYR A 173 -10.90 5.64 -1.07
N LYS A 174 -12.00 4.93 -0.90
CA LYS A 174 -12.73 4.78 0.36
C LYS A 174 -12.13 3.67 1.19
N LYS A 175 -11.97 3.91 2.49
CA LYS A 175 -11.47 2.87 3.41
C LYS A 175 -12.47 1.71 3.49
N ASN A 176 -11.98 0.48 3.36
CA ASN A 176 -12.77 -0.74 3.54
C ASN A 176 -12.89 -1.13 5.02
#